data_AF-A0A4W5R158-F1
#
_entry.id   AF-A0A4W5R158-F1
#
_cell.length_a   1.000
_cell.length_b   1.000
_cell.length_c   1.000
_cell.angle_alpha   90.00
_cell.angle_beta   90.00
_cell.angle_gamma   90.00
#
_symmetry.space_group_name_H-M   'P 1'
#
loop_
_entity.id
_entity.type
_entity.pdbx_description
1 polymer ?
#
loop_
_entity_poly.entity_id
_entity_poly.type
_entity_poly.pdbx_seq_one_letter_code
_entity_poly.pdbx_strand_id
1 'polypeptide(L)'
;MDRNAPDGPLLDNLSKLTDEELSRFGKCELIRRLRRTENEKMNLMVEHGNMMKDVNRRLQVHLHEIRSLKEINQKLQDDNHELRELCCFLDDDRQKGKKLSREWQHFGRYTAGSMWKDVGVYHQKLKDLEANQDSVMRENLELKEIILMLEEERNGAGSRSSIDSQSSLTNLNGGTRTIRDVGDGSSTSSTGSSGSPDHNHIHKPAEGKIASLRRSMDDLSLVSHIHRSIPNELHGEST
;
A
#
# COMPACT_ATOMS: atom_id res chain seq x y z
N MET A 1 -17.50 -49.06 -72.78
CA MET A 1 -17.84 -50.23 -71.97
C MET A 1 -18.84 -49.77 -70.91
N ASP A 2 -20.03 -49.36 -71.33
CA ASP A 2 -21.17 -50.23 -71.64
C ASP A 2 -21.45 -51.27 -70.55
N ARG A 3 -22.34 -50.88 -69.64
CA ARG A 3 -23.48 -51.72 -69.26
C ARG A 3 -24.65 -50.82 -68.85
N ASN A 4 -25.48 -50.51 -69.84
CA ASN A 4 -26.88 -50.13 -69.64
C ASN A 4 -27.58 -51.26 -68.89
N ALA A 5 -28.04 -50.99 -67.67
CA ALA A 5 -29.09 -51.76 -67.02
C ALA A 5 -30.12 -50.76 -66.49
N PRO A 6 -31.28 -50.59 -67.14
CA PRO A 6 -32.36 -49.81 -66.59
C PRO A 6 -33.20 -50.76 -65.72
N ASP A 7 -32.68 -51.17 -64.56
CA ASP A 7 -33.54 -51.80 -63.56
C ASP A 7 -34.34 -50.68 -62.87
N GLY A 8 -35.52 -50.47 -63.44
CA GLY A 8 -36.36 -49.31 -63.22
C GLY A 8 -36.92 -49.20 -61.79
N PRO A 9 -36.87 -48.01 -61.17
CA PRO A 9 -37.49 -47.77 -59.88
C PRO A 9 -38.78 -46.94 -60.04
N LEU A 10 -39.79 -47.43 -60.77
CA LEU A 10 -41.02 -46.64 -60.98
C LEU A 10 -42.37 -47.36 -60.89
N LEU A 11 -42.40 -48.68 -60.69
CA LEU A 11 -43.64 -49.49 -60.66
C LEU A 11 -43.92 -50.22 -59.33
N ASP A 12 -43.34 -49.77 -58.22
CA ASP A 12 -43.45 -50.48 -56.92
C ASP A 12 -44.39 -49.81 -55.89
N ASN A 13 -45.12 -48.77 -56.27
CA ASN A 13 -46.17 -48.23 -55.41
C ASN A 13 -47.51 -48.93 -55.70
N LEU A 14 -47.81 -49.96 -54.90
CA LEU A 14 -49.14 -50.61 -54.90
C LEU A 14 -50.28 -49.60 -54.73
N SER A 15 -50.01 -48.46 -54.08
CA SER A 15 -50.95 -47.34 -53.85
C SER A 15 -51.18 -46.43 -55.06
N LYS A 16 -50.38 -46.56 -56.13
CA LYS A 16 -50.48 -45.75 -57.36
C LYS A 16 -51.10 -46.52 -58.53
N LEU A 17 -51.37 -47.82 -58.37
CA LEU A 17 -52.01 -48.68 -59.36
C LEU A 17 -53.53 -48.64 -59.18
N THR A 18 -54.30 -48.68 -60.26
CA THR A 18 -55.78 -48.77 -60.16
C THR A 18 -56.24 -50.21 -59.87
N ASP A 19 -57.46 -50.38 -59.38
CA ASP A 19 -58.01 -51.70 -59.04
C ASP A 19 -58.07 -52.66 -60.25
N GLU A 20 -58.26 -52.13 -61.47
CA GLU A 20 -58.20 -52.92 -62.72
C GLU A 20 -56.79 -53.41 -63.07
N GLU A 21 -55.76 -52.73 -62.60
CA GLU A 21 -54.36 -53.12 -62.78
C GLU A 21 -53.93 -54.11 -61.70
N LEU A 22 -54.40 -53.93 -60.46
CA LEU A 22 -54.18 -54.86 -59.36
C LEU A 22 -54.79 -56.25 -59.65
N SER A 23 -56.00 -56.29 -60.19
CA SER A 23 -56.72 -57.54 -60.49
C SER A 23 -56.06 -58.39 -61.60
N ARG A 24 -55.18 -57.79 -62.41
CA ARG A 24 -54.40 -58.50 -63.45
C ARG A 24 -53.20 -59.29 -62.88
N PHE A 25 -52.82 -59.05 -61.63
CA PHE A 25 -51.72 -59.78 -60.99
C PHE A 25 -52.21 -61.03 -60.23
N GLY A 26 -51.39 -62.07 -60.21
CA GLY A 26 -51.64 -63.26 -59.39
C GLY A 26 -51.44 -63.00 -57.90
N LYS A 27 -52.20 -63.70 -57.04
CA LYS A 27 -52.13 -63.58 -55.57
C LYS A 27 -50.69 -63.62 -55.02
N CYS A 28 -49.87 -64.56 -55.48
CA CYS A 28 -48.49 -64.71 -55.02
C CYS A 28 -47.61 -63.50 -55.36
N GLU A 29 -47.87 -62.81 -56.47
CA GLU A 29 -47.09 -61.65 -56.90
C GLU A 29 -47.48 -60.39 -56.14
N LEU A 30 -48.79 -60.22 -55.88
CA LEU A 30 -49.29 -59.15 -55.00
C LEU A 30 -48.70 -59.28 -53.58
N ILE A 31 -48.68 -60.49 -53.02
CA ILE A 31 -48.09 -60.76 -51.70
C ILE A 31 -46.59 -60.44 -51.69
N ARG A 32 -45.87 -60.78 -52.75
CA ARG A 32 -44.42 -60.51 -52.84
C ARG A 32 -44.13 -59.01 -52.92
N ARG A 33 -44.90 -58.25 -53.71
CA ARG A 33 -44.78 -56.78 -53.76
C ARG A 33 -45.15 -56.13 -52.44
N LEU A 34 -46.27 -56.53 -51.82
CA LEU A 34 -46.68 -56.01 -50.51
C LEU A 34 -45.57 -56.19 -49.47
N ARG A 35 -45.01 -57.40 -49.34
CA ARG A 35 -43.90 -57.68 -48.40
C ARG A 35 -42.65 -56.86 -48.70
N ARG A 36 -42.36 -56.59 -49.98
CA ARG A 36 -41.24 -55.73 -50.37
C ARG A 36 -41.46 -54.29 -49.90
N THR A 37 -42.63 -53.72 -50.20
CA THR A 37 -43.00 -52.36 -49.78
C THR A 37 -43.06 -52.22 -48.25
N GLU A 38 -43.54 -53.23 -47.53
CA GLU A 38 -43.53 -53.26 -46.06
C GLU A 38 -42.10 -53.25 -45.50
N ASN A 39 -41.20 -54.05 -46.07
CA ASN A 39 -39.78 -54.05 -45.69
C ASN A 39 -39.09 -52.72 -46.01
N GLU A 40 -39.35 -52.11 -47.17
CA GLU A 40 -38.81 -50.80 -47.52
C GLU A 40 -39.30 -49.70 -46.57
N LYS A 41 -40.60 -49.69 -46.23
CA LYS A 41 -41.16 -48.79 -45.22
C LYS A 41 -40.51 -48.99 -43.86
N MET A 42 -40.30 -50.24 -43.45
CA MET A 42 -39.61 -50.57 -42.20
C MET A 42 -38.17 -50.06 -42.21
N ASN A 43 -37.43 -50.25 -43.31
CA ASN A 43 -36.06 -49.76 -43.47
C ASN A 43 -36.01 -48.23 -43.42
N LEU A 44 -36.88 -47.53 -44.15
CA LEU A 44 -36.98 -46.07 -44.11
C LEU A 44 -37.30 -45.55 -42.70
N MET A 45 -38.16 -46.24 -41.95
CA MET A 45 -38.48 -45.87 -40.57
C MET A 45 -37.25 -46.02 -39.66
N VAL A 46 -36.43 -47.06 -39.86
CA VAL A 46 -35.16 -47.24 -39.13
C VAL A 46 -34.16 -46.14 -39.50
N GLU A 47 -33.98 -45.85 -40.79
CA GLU A 47 -33.09 -44.80 -41.28
C GLU A 47 -33.50 -43.41 -40.75
N HIS A 48 -34.79 -43.09 -40.80
CA HIS A 48 -35.33 -41.86 -40.23
C HIS A 48 -35.08 -41.79 -38.71
N GLY A 49 -35.28 -42.89 -37.99
CA GLY A 49 -34.96 -42.97 -36.57
C GLY A 49 -33.48 -42.74 -36.27
N ASN A 50 -32.58 -43.27 -37.11
CA ASN A 50 -31.14 -43.06 -36.99
C ASN A 50 -30.74 -41.61 -37.29
N MET A 51 -31.31 -41.01 -38.35
CA MET A 51 -31.11 -39.60 -38.68
C MET A 51 -31.56 -38.69 -37.53
N MET A 52 -32.73 -38.96 -36.93
CA MET A 52 -33.23 -38.18 -35.80
C MET A 52 -32.31 -38.30 -34.57
N LYS A 53 -31.78 -39.49 -34.30
CA LYS A 53 -30.79 -39.69 -33.23
C LYS A 53 -29.52 -38.87 -33.48
N ASP A 54 -29.04 -38.80 -34.71
CA ASP A 54 -27.84 -38.02 -35.06
C ASP A 54 -28.09 -36.50 -34.91
N VAL A 55 -29.23 -36.01 -35.38
CA VAL A 55 -29.65 -34.60 -35.18
C VAL A 55 -29.69 -34.26 -33.69
N ASN A 56 -30.33 -35.10 -32.88
CA ASN A 56 -30.39 -34.89 -31.44
C ASN A 56 -29.01 -34.92 -30.78
N ARG A 57 -28.12 -35.82 -31.23
CA ARG A 57 -26.74 -35.90 -30.72
C ARG A 57 -25.97 -34.61 -31.03
N ARG A 58 -26.04 -34.11 -32.26
CA ARG A 58 -25.39 -32.85 -32.66
C ARG A 58 -25.95 -31.65 -31.90
N LEU A 59 -27.27 -31.60 -31.72
CA LEU A 59 -27.92 -30.55 -30.94
C LEU A 59 -27.42 -30.54 -29.48
N GLN A 60 -27.27 -31.70 -28.85
CA GLN A 60 -26.75 -31.79 -27.49
C GLN A 60 -25.31 -31.29 -27.38
N VAL A 61 -24.46 -31.57 -28.37
CA VAL A 61 -23.08 -31.05 -28.42
C VAL A 61 -23.09 -29.53 -28.49
N HIS A 62 -23.87 -28.92 -29.40
CA HIS A 62 -23.96 -27.46 -29.49
C HIS A 62 -24.54 -26.82 -28.23
N LEU A 63 -25.53 -27.46 -27.58
CA LEU A 63 -26.05 -26.97 -26.29
C LEU A 63 -25.00 -27.03 -25.17
N HIS A 64 -24.10 -28.01 -25.19
CA HIS A 64 -22.99 -28.07 -24.25
C HIS A 64 -21.96 -26.97 -24.53
N GLU A 65 -21.61 -26.77 -25.80
CA GLU A 65 -20.68 -25.72 -26.23
C GLU A 65 -21.20 -24.32 -25.88
N ILE A 66 -22.49 -24.05 -26.11
CA ILE A 66 -23.13 -22.78 -25.73
C ILE A 66 -23.03 -22.54 -24.22
N ARG A 67 -23.20 -23.58 -23.39
CA ARG A 67 -23.04 -23.45 -21.93
C ARG A 67 -21.60 -23.15 -21.54
N SER A 68 -20.63 -23.89 -22.10
CA SER A 68 -19.21 -23.67 -21.84
C SER A 68 -18.75 -22.27 -22.28
N LEU A 69 -19.18 -21.80 -23.45
CA LEU A 69 -18.87 -20.43 -23.91
C LEU A 69 -19.46 -19.36 -23.00
N LYS A 70 -20.66 -19.59 -22.43
CA LYS A 70 -21.25 -18.68 -21.44
C LYS A 70 -20.42 -18.61 -20.16
N GLU A 71 -19.91 -19.74 -19.67
CA GLU A 71 -19.04 -19.79 -18.48
C GLU A 71 -17.73 -19.03 -18.72
N ILE A 72 -17.08 -19.25 -19.87
CA ILE A 72 -15.86 -18.53 -20.25
C ILE A 72 -16.13 -17.03 -20.37
N ASN A 73 -17.25 -16.64 -21.00
CA ASN A 73 -17.61 -15.24 -21.14
C ASN A 73 -17.87 -14.58 -19.78
N GLN A 74 -18.57 -15.26 -18.87
CA GLN A 74 -18.79 -14.76 -17.52
C GLN A 74 -17.46 -14.51 -16.81
N LYS A 75 -16.54 -15.48 -16.86
CA LYS A 75 -15.21 -15.33 -16.27
C LYS A 75 -14.45 -14.12 -16.85
N LEU A 76 -14.50 -13.93 -18.17
CA LEU A 76 -13.87 -12.76 -18.80
C LEU A 76 -14.53 -11.43 -18.38
N GLN A 77 -15.83 -11.42 -18.11
CA GLN A 77 -16.51 -10.24 -17.58
C GLN A 77 -16.09 -9.94 -16.15
N ASP A 78 -15.97 -10.98 -15.32
CA ASP A 78 -15.50 -10.87 -13.93
C ASP A 78 -14.05 -10.35 -13.91
N ASP A 79 -13.15 -10.96 -14.69
CA ASP A 79 -11.76 -10.50 -14.85
C ASP A 79 -11.70 -9.04 -15.35
N ASN A 80 -12.58 -8.66 -16.30
CA ASN A 80 -12.64 -7.28 -16.79
C ASN A 80 -13.11 -6.30 -15.71
N HIS A 81 -14.02 -6.72 -14.84
CA HIS A 81 -14.49 -5.92 -13.72
C HIS A 81 -13.37 -5.73 -12.69
N GLU A 82 -12.69 -6.80 -12.28
CA GLU A 82 -11.55 -6.75 -11.36
C GLU A 82 -10.43 -5.85 -11.88
N LEU A 83 -10.12 -5.92 -13.18
CA LEU A 83 -9.13 -5.03 -13.80
C LEU A 83 -9.53 -3.55 -13.72
N ARG A 84 -10.82 -3.23 -13.80
CA ARG A 84 -11.32 -1.85 -13.63
C ARG A 84 -11.17 -1.39 -12.18
N GLU A 85 -11.48 -2.25 -11.22
CA GLU A 85 -11.30 -1.95 -9.80
C GLU A 85 -9.82 -1.74 -9.47
N LEU A 86 -8.94 -2.58 -10.00
CA LEU A 86 -7.49 -2.43 -9.85
C LEU A 86 -6.98 -1.11 -10.43
N CYS A 87 -7.47 -0.71 -11.61
CA CYS A 87 -7.13 0.60 -12.19
C CYS A 87 -7.53 1.75 -11.25
N CYS A 88 -8.73 1.71 -10.65
CA CYS A 88 -9.15 2.71 -9.67
C CYS A 88 -8.22 2.76 -8.45
N PHE A 89 -7.90 1.59 -7.89
CA PHE A 89 -6.98 1.47 -6.75
C PHE A 89 -5.60 2.06 -7.04
N LEU A 90 -5.02 1.72 -8.20
CA LEU A 90 -3.71 2.24 -8.61
C LEU A 90 -3.73 3.74 -8.86
N ASP A 91 -4.83 4.28 -9.38
CA ASP A 91 -4.99 5.73 -9.55
C ASP A 91 -5.05 6.45 -8.20
N ASP A 92 -5.76 5.90 -7.21
CA ASP A 92 -5.79 6.46 -5.86
C ASP A 92 -4.40 6.45 -5.22
N ASP A 93 -3.67 5.34 -5.31
CA ASP A 93 -2.31 5.24 -4.78
C ASP A 93 -1.34 6.19 -5.48
N ARG A 94 -1.48 6.35 -6.80
CA ARG A 94 -0.74 7.37 -7.55
C ARG A 94 -1.03 8.79 -7.05
N GLN A 95 -2.28 9.11 -6.71
CA GLN A 95 -2.63 10.42 -6.14
C GLN A 95 -2.07 10.59 -4.72
N LYS A 96 -2.11 9.55 -3.88
CA LYS A 96 -1.46 9.55 -2.54
C LYS A 96 0.04 9.80 -2.67
N GLY A 97 0.72 9.12 -3.60
CA GLY A 97 2.15 9.32 -3.87
C GLY A 97 2.47 10.76 -4.29
N LYS A 98 1.65 11.39 -5.14
CA LYS A 98 1.80 12.81 -5.49
C LYS A 98 1.61 13.74 -4.29
N LYS A 99 0.62 13.48 -3.43
CA LYS A 99 0.40 14.27 -2.21
C LYS A 99 1.59 14.17 -1.27
N LEU A 100 2.06 12.95 -1.01
CA LEU A 100 3.24 12.70 -0.18
C LEU A 100 4.48 13.40 -0.72
N SER A 101 4.72 13.34 -2.04
CA SER A 101 5.86 14.04 -2.66
C SER A 101 5.82 15.56 -2.41
N ARG A 102 4.64 16.18 -2.52
CA ARG A 102 4.46 17.62 -2.25
C ARG A 102 4.71 17.97 -0.79
N GLU A 103 4.18 17.18 0.13
CA GLU A 103 4.39 17.34 1.57
C GLU A 103 5.87 17.16 1.93
N TRP A 104 6.54 16.17 1.34
CA TRP A 104 7.97 15.93 1.51
C TRP A 104 8.82 17.11 1.03
N GLN A 105 8.49 17.67 -0.13
CA GLN A 105 9.15 18.88 -0.62
C GLN A 105 8.92 20.09 0.28
N HIS A 106 7.70 20.24 0.82
CA HIS A 106 7.38 21.31 1.76
C HIS A 106 8.18 21.17 3.04
N PHE A 107 8.19 19.97 3.63
CA PHE A 107 8.99 19.62 4.79
C PHE A 107 10.48 19.90 4.55
N GLY A 108 11.03 19.44 3.41
CA GLY A 108 12.43 19.67 3.06
C GLY A 108 12.79 21.16 3.01
N ARG A 109 11.96 21.99 2.37
CA ARG A 109 12.16 23.45 2.35
C ARG A 109 12.08 24.09 3.72
N TYR A 110 11.09 23.70 4.52
CA TYR A 110 10.90 24.22 5.88
C TYR A 110 12.10 23.89 6.77
N THR A 111 12.49 22.62 6.83
CA THR A 111 13.59 22.12 7.66
C THR A 111 14.92 22.77 7.25
N ALA A 112 15.20 22.84 5.94
CA ALA A 112 16.40 23.55 5.46
C ALA A 112 16.37 25.02 5.90
N GLY A 113 15.26 25.72 5.70
CA GLY A 113 15.11 27.12 6.10
C GLY A 113 15.29 27.34 7.61
N SER A 114 14.80 26.42 8.45
CA SER A 114 15.03 26.47 9.89
C SER A 114 16.51 26.30 10.22
N MET A 115 17.16 25.28 9.66
CA MET A 115 18.58 25.01 9.88
C MET A 115 19.47 26.18 9.45
N TRP A 116 19.18 26.83 8.31
CA TRP A 116 19.92 28.01 7.86
C TRP A 116 19.83 29.18 8.84
N LYS A 117 18.66 29.39 9.46
CA LYS A 117 18.50 30.42 10.50
C LYS A 117 19.31 30.07 11.74
N ASP A 118 19.23 28.83 12.21
CA ASP A 118 19.97 28.38 13.40
C ASP A 118 21.48 28.50 13.20
N VAL A 119 21.99 28.07 12.03
CA VAL A 119 23.40 28.24 11.65
C VAL A 119 23.78 29.72 11.61
N GLY A 120 22.93 30.59 11.04
CA GLY A 120 23.15 32.03 11.04
C GLY A 120 23.26 32.62 12.44
N VAL A 121 22.40 32.18 13.37
CA VAL A 121 22.44 32.60 14.79
C VAL A 121 23.74 32.12 15.45
N TYR A 122 24.14 30.87 15.27
CA TYR A 122 25.38 30.36 15.83
C TYR A 122 26.62 31.05 15.26
N HIS A 123 26.63 31.34 13.96
CA HIS A 123 27.70 32.09 13.31
C HIS A 123 27.83 33.50 13.86
N GLN A 124 26.70 34.20 14.09
CA GLN A 124 26.73 35.53 14.70
C GLN A 124 27.25 35.47 16.15
N LYS A 125 26.78 34.49 16.93
CA LYS A 125 27.25 34.30 18.31
C LYS A 125 28.75 34.00 18.37
N LEU A 126 29.29 33.25 17.40
CA LEU A 126 30.72 32.97 17.30
C LEU A 126 31.51 34.26 17.08
N LYS A 127 31.08 35.12 16.15
CA LYS A 127 31.71 36.43 15.91
C LYS A 127 31.69 37.33 17.14
N ASP A 128 30.57 37.37 17.86
CA ASP A 128 30.45 38.19 19.06
C ASP A 128 31.42 37.69 20.16
N LEU A 129 31.58 36.37 20.30
CA LEU A 129 32.55 35.77 21.23
C LEU A 129 34.00 36.06 20.82
N GLU A 130 34.34 35.98 19.54
CA GLU A 130 35.66 36.35 19.01
C GLU A 130 35.99 37.82 19.31
N ALA A 131 35.05 38.74 19.03
CA ALA A 131 35.24 40.17 19.31
C ALA A 131 35.40 40.47 20.82
N ASN A 132 34.63 39.79 21.66
CA ASN A 132 34.77 39.90 23.11
C ASN A 132 36.12 39.38 23.60
N GLN A 133 36.60 38.26 23.05
CA GLN A 133 37.91 37.71 23.37
C GLN A 133 39.02 38.71 23.01
N ASP A 134 38.95 39.35 21.85
CA ASP A 134 39.90 40.39 21.44
C ASP A 134 39.88 41.60 22.38
N SER A 135 38.70 42.05 22.82
CA SER A 135 38.58 43.13 23.80
C SER A 135 39.27 42.78 25.11
N VAL A 136 38.96 41.59 25.67
CA VAL A 136 39.56 41.11 26.91
C VAL A 136 41.08 40.96 26.78
N MET A 137 41.58 40.51 25.62
CA MET A 137 43.02 40.44 25.38
C MET A 137 43.68 41.82 25.37
N ARG A 138 43.06 42.83 24.75
CA ARG A 138 43.57 44.22 24.78
C ARG A 138 43.58 44.80 26.18
N GLU A 139 42.48 44.69 26.92
CA GLU A 139 42.39 45.14 28.31
C GLU A 139 43.46 44.45 29.17
N ASN A 140 43.69 43.15 28.98
CA ASN A 140 44.77 42.43 29.68
C ASN A 140 46.17 42.93 29.30
N LEU A 141 46.40 43.36 28.06
CA LEU A 141 47.68 43.93 27.64
C LEU A 141 47.89 45.31 28.27
N GLU A 142 46.89 46.17 28.24
CA GLU A 142 46.91 47.49 28.88
C GLU A 142 47.16 47.38 30.39
N LEU A 143 46.48 46.43 31.06
CA LEU A 143 46.71 46.16 32.49
C LEU A 143 48.14 45.69 32.77
N LYS A 144 48.72 44.84 31.90
CA LYS A 144 50.12 44.40 32.03
C LYS A 144 51.09 45.57 31.87
N GLU A 145 50.83 46.48 30.94
CA GLU A 145 51.63 47.69 30.74
C GLU A 145 51.57 48.63 31.96
N ILE A 146 50.37 48.86 32.51
CA ILE A 146 50.19 49.65 33.74
C ILE A 146 50.98 49.04 34.90
N ILE A 147 50.91 47.71 35.08
CA ILE A 147 51.69 47.03 36.12
C ILE A 147 53.18 47.27 35.91
N LEU A 148 53.71 47.09 34.70
CA LEU A 148 55.13 47.32 34.41
C LEU A 148 55.57 48.75 34.76
N MET A 149 54.80 49.77 34.37
CA MET A 149 55.10 51.17 34.72
C MET A 149 55.13 51.39 36.24
N LEU A 150 54.17 50.83 36.98
CA LEU A 150 54.14 50.91 38.45
C LEU A 150 55.35 50.19 39.11
N GLU A 151 55.81 49.09 38.52
CA GLU A 151 57.01 48.39 38.99
C GLU A 151 58.29 49.17 38.72
N GLU A 152 58.39 49.84 37.57
CA GLU A 152 59.51 50.73 37.23
C GLU A 152 59.59 51.94 38.17
N GLU A 153 58.46 52.59 38.48
CA GLU A 153 58.39 53.69 39.45
C GLU A 153 58.82 53.26 40.86
N ARG A 154 58.36 52.08 41.30
CA ARG A 154 58.76 51.48 42.59
C ARG A 154 60.26 51.20 42.67
N ASN A 155 60.89 50.83 41.54
CA ASN A 155 62.29 50.45 41.49
C ASN A 155 63.24 51.65 41.21
N GLY A 156 62.76 52.73 40.57
CA GLY A 156 63.54 53.95 40.27
C GLY A 156 63.55 55.00 41.40
N ALA A 157 62.53 55.01 42.26
CA ALA A 157 62.49 55.84 43.46
C ALA A 157 63.26 55.20 44.62
N GLY A 158 64.59 55.22 44.55
CA GLY A 158 65.48 55.02 45.70
C GLY A 158 65.30 53.70 46.45
N SER A 159 66.08 52.71 46.04
CA SER A 159 66.36 51.47 46.76
C SER A 159 66.37 51.65 48.29
N ARG A 160 65.32 51.19 48.96
CA ARG A 160 65.38 50.69 50.34
C ARG A 160 64.72 49.32 50.35
N SER A 161 65.54 48.33 50.04
CA SER A 161 65.30 46.94 50.36
C SER A 161 64.87 46.79 51.83
N SER A 162 63.66 46.30 52.04
CA SER A 162 63.27 45.59 53.26
C SER A 162 62.64 44.27 52.82
N ILE A 163 63.47 43.31 52.43
CA ILE A 163 63.64 42.05 53.17
C ILE A 163 62.80 42.01 54.47
N ASP A 164 61.54 41.59 54.35
CA ASP A 164 60.93 40.59 55.24
C ASP A 164 59.48 40.36 54.82
N SER A 165 59.28 39.30 54.04
CA SER A 165 58.05 38.51 53.99
C SER A 165 58.41 37.14 53.44
N GLN A 166 59.42 36.51 54.06
CA GLN A 166 59.62 35.07 53.99
C GLN A 166 58.79 34.46 55.12
N SER A 167 57.48 34.36 54.92
CA SER A 167 56.68 33.44 55.73
C SER A 167 55.55 32.83 54.91
N SER A 168 55.63 31.51 54.80
CA SER A 168 54.55 30.58 54.40
C SER A 168 54.36 30.29 52.90
N LEU A 169 55.42 29.87 52.23
CA LEU A 169 55.33 28.96 51.08
C LEU A 169 56.12 27.68 51.34
N THR A 170 55.69 26.89 52.32
CA THR A 170 56.06 25.47 52.43
C THR A 170 54.96 24.72 53.16
N ASN A 171 54.29 23.83 52.41
CA ASN A 171 53.43 22.71 52.84
C ASN A 171 51.95 22.82 52.46
N LEU A 172 51.62 22.74 51.17
CA LEU A 172 50.45 21.97 50.70
C LEU A 172 50.74 21.38 49.32
N ASN A 173 51.67 20.42 49.27
CA ASN A 173 51.71 19.43 48.19
C ASN A 173 51.62 18.03 48.82
N GLY A 174 50.45 17.40 48.68
CA GLY A 174 50.24 15.98 49.00
C GLY A 174 49.06 15.73 49.94
N GLY A 175 47.91 15.36 49.38
CA GLY A 175 46.83 14.75 50.16
C GLY A 175 45.43 14.90 49.59
N THR A 176 45.11 14.08 48.59
CA THR A 176 43.79 13.48 48.31
C THR A 176 42.62 13.94 49.18
N ARG A 177 41.68 14.71 48.61
CA ARG A 177 40.26 14.53 48.91
C ARG A 177 39.37 15.11 47.82
N THR A 178 38.93 14.23 46.94
CA THR A 178 37.72 14.37 46.14
C THR A 178 36.54 14.59 47.08
N ILE A 179 36.06 15.82 47.24
CA ILE A 179 34.71 16.08 47.74
C ILE A 179 33.84 16.20 46.50
N ARG A 180 33.45 15.04 45.97
CA ARG A 180 32.28 14.91 45.10
C ARG A 180 31.12 14.62 46.02
N ASP A 181 30.29 15.63 46.29
CA ASP A 181 28.98 15.39 46.88
C ASP A 181 28.00 15.15 45.73
N VAL A 182 27.59 13.89 45.61
CA VAL A 182 26.63 13.39 44.62
C VAL A 182 25.36 13.12 45.43
N GLY A 183 24.43 14.07 45.42
CA GLY A 183 23.14 13.96 46.10
C GLY A 183 22.01 13.81 45.09
N ASP A 184 21.51 12.59 44.93
CA ASP A 184 20.37 12.19 44.11
C ASP A 184 19.05 12.30 44.91
N GLY A 185 18.51 13.52 45.01
CA GLY A 185 17.22 13.73 45.68
C GLY A 185 16.03 13.43 44.77
N SER A 186 15.49 12.21 44.79
CA SER A 186 14.17 11.90 44.24
C SER A 186 13.19 11.36 45.29
N SER A 187 11.94 11.83 45.15
CA SER A 187 10.66 11.29 45.63
C SER A 187 10.13 11.74 46.99
N THR A 188 9.05 12.52 46.95
CA THR A 188 7.90 12.38 47.86
C THR A 188 6.60 12.44 47.05
N SER A 189 5.78 11.42 47.26
CA SER A 189 4.51 11.10 46.61
C SER A 189 3.28 11.75 47.28
N SER A 190 2.27 12.04 46.45
CA SER A 190 0.81 11.85 46.64
C SER A 190 0.03 12.53 47.78
N THR A 191 -0.90 13.42 47.40
CA THR A 191 -2.30 13.58 47.87
C THR A 191 -3.05 14.35 46.74
N GLY A 192 -4.34 14.23 46.43
CA GLY A 192 -5.51 13.50 46.92
C GLY A 192 -6.67 13.79 45.96
N SER A 193 -7.66 12.91 45.94
CA SER A 193 -8.81 12.83 45.04
C SER A 193 -9.90 13.89 45.30
N SER A 194 -10.80 14.06 44.31
CA SER A 194 -12.26 14.28 44.37
C SER A 194 -12.84 15.60 43.83
N GLY A 195 -13.90 15.50 43.00
CA GLY A 195 -14.83 16.60 42.71
C GLY A 195 -15.48 16.61 41.32
N SER A 196 -16.75 16.18 41.24
CA SER A 196 -17.65 16.06 40.08
C SER A 196 -18.17 17.38 39.44
N PRO A 197 -18.91 17.32 38.30
CA PRO A 197 -19.29 18.46 37.46
C PRO A 197 -20.74 18.98 37.69
N ASP A 198 -21.02 20.23 37.30
CA ASP A 198 -22.15 20.68 36.43
C ASP A 198 -22.62 22.16 36.59
N HIS A 199 -23.06 22.67 35.43
CA HIS A 199 -24.05 23.73 35.12
C HIS A 199 -23.74 25.25 35.02
N ASN A 200 -23.79 25.70 33.75
CA ASN A 200 -24.51 26.83 33.12
C ASN A 200 -24.41 28.28 33.65
N HIS A 201 -24.01 29.22 32.76
CA HIS A 201 -24.94 30.17 32.09
C HIS A 201 -24.21 31.17 31.13
N ILE A 202 -24.65 31.16 29.86
CA ILE A 202 -25.10 32.32 29.05
C ILE A 202 -24.10 33.35 28.41
N HIS A 203 -24.22 33.46 27.06
CA HIS A 203 -24.11 34.61 26.12
C HIS A 203 -23.14 34.46 24.91
N LYS A 204 -23.74 34.53 23.70
CA LYS A 204 -23.17 34.75 22.34
C LYS A 204 -22.72 36.22 22.15
N PRO A 205 -22.23 36.68 20.95
CA PRO A 205 -21.28 36.11 19.97
C PRO A 205 -20.15 37.13 19.60
N ALA A 206 -19.14 36.68 18.83
CA ALA A 206 -18.47 37.40 17.71
C ALA A 206 -16.93 37.21 17.63
N GLU A 207 -16.51 36.81 16.42
CA GLU A 207 -15.29 37.15 15.68
C GLU A 207 -13.88 36.80 16.20
N GLY A 208 -13.15 36.09 15.32
CA GLY A 208 -11.76 36.45 15.01
C GLY A 208 -10.71 35.41 15.37
N LYS A 209 -10.26 34.67 14.34
CA LYS A 209 -8.91 34.09 14.17
C LYS A 209 -8.26 33.42 15.40
N ILE A 210 -8.15 32.10 15.34
CA ILE A 210 -6.98 31.23 15.65
C ILE A 210 -7.55 29.82 15.86
N ALA A 211 -7.78 29.08 14.78
CA ALA A 211 -8.29 27.70 14.83
C ALA A 211 -7.56 26.75 13.87
N SER A 212 -6.33 27.09 13.45
CA SER A 212 -5.58 26.30 12.45
C SER A 212 -4.45 25.44 13.03
N LEU A 213 -4.30 25.34 14.35
CA LEU A 213 -3.14 24.65 14.97
C LEU A 213 -3.46 23.36 15.75
N ARG A 214 -4.66 22.78 15.61
CA ARG A 214 -5.00 21.52 16.31
C ARG A 214 -5.88 20.57 15.50
N ARG A 215 -5.50 20.21 14.26
CA ARG A 215 -6.12 19.05 13.60
C ARG A 215 -5.09 18.10 13.01
N SER A 216 -5.31 16.84 13.37
CA SER A 216 -4.86 15.61 12.72
C SER A 216 -3.51 15.05 13.15
N MET A 217 -3.51 14.35 14.28
CA MET A 217 -2.54 13.29 14.59
C MET A 217 -3.23 11.92 14.79
N ASP A 218 -4.53 11.81 14.49
CA ASP A 218 -5.34 10.63 14.82
C ASP A 218 -5.54 9.66 13.63
N ASP A 219 -5.07 9.99 12.42
CA ASP A 219 -5.36 9.22 11.21
C ASP A 219 -4.34 8.10 10.89
N LEU A 220 -3.35 7.90 11.77
CA LEU A 220 -2.32 6.84 11.61
C LEU A 220 -2.65 5.54 12.37
N SER A 221 -3.70 5.53 13.20
CA SER A 221 -4.08 4.35 14.01
C SER A 221 -4.81 3.25 13.22
N LEU A 222 -5.31 3.55 12.01
CA LEU A 222 -6.11 2.57 11.25
C LEU A 222 -5.24 1.59 10.46
N VAL A 223 -3.97 1.93 10.20
CA VAL A 223 -3.04 1.11 9.40
C VAL A 223 -2.59 -0.15 10.14
N SER A 224 -2.66 -0.18 11.47
CA SER A 224 -2.21 -1.32 12.29
C SER A 224 -3.17 -2.53 12.33
N HIS A 225 -4.40 -2.43 11.82
CA HIS A 225 -5.39 -3.51 11.92
C HIS A 225 -5.51 -4.39 10.67
N ILE A 226 -4.86 -4.04 9.55
CA ILE A 226 -4.99 -4.79 8.28
C ILE A 226 -3.93 -5.90 8.13
N HIS A 227 -2.88 -5.93 8.97
CA HIS A 227 -1.76 -6.86 8.81
C HIS A 227 -1.91 -8.22 9.56
N ARG A 228 -3.13 -8.70 9.86
CA ARG A 228 -3.31 -9.94 10.65
C ARG A 228 -4.06 -11.08 9.97
N SER A 229 -3.89 -11.27 8.67
CA SER A 229 -4.43 -12.44 7.98
C SER A 229 -3.51 -12.93 6.84
N ILE A 230 -2.47 -13.69 7.18
CA ILE A 230 -1.78 -14.58 6.23
C ILE A 230 -1.70 -15.95 6.91
N PRO A 231 -2.33 -17.02 6.39
CA PRO A 231 -2.08 -18.37 6.86
C PRO A 231 -0.82 -18.93 6.19
N ASN A 232 0.13 -19.38 7.01
CA ASN A 232 1.26 -20.20 6.59
C ASN A 232 0.76 -21.64 6.37
N GLU A 233 0.80 -22.14 5.13
CA GLU A 233 0.78 -23.57 4.83
C GLU A 233 2.20 -24.02 4.46
N LEU A 234 2.82 -24.78 5.36
CA LEU A 234 4.01 -25.59 5.11
C LEU A 234 3.80 -26.92 5.81
N HIS A 235 3.62 -28.01 5.06
CA HIS A 235 4.01 -29.41 5.32
C HIS A 235 3.89 -30.09 3.94
N GLY A 236 4.92 -30.62 3.29
CA GLY A 236 6.08 -31.34 3.82
C GLY A 236 5.88 -32.82 3.52
N GLU A 237 6.26 -33.24 2.31
CA GLU A 237 6.28 -34.64 1.87
C GLU A 237 7.09 -35.52 2.83
N SER A 238 6.65 -36.76 3.03
CA SER A 238 7.50 -37.83 3.54
C SER A 238 7.23 -39.10 2.73
N THR A 239 8.22 -39.47 1.93
CA THR A 239 8.56 -40.85 1.58
C THR A 239 8.93 -41.66 2.81
#